data_AF-A0A5D3CQJ9-F1
#
_entry.id   AF-A0A5D3CQJ9-F1
#
_cell.length_a   1.000
_cell.length_b   1.000
_cell.length_c   1.000
_cell.angle_alpha   90.00
_cell.angle_beta   90.00
_cell.angle_gamma   90.00
#
_symmetry.space_group_name_H-M   'P 1'
#
loop_
_entity.id
_entity.type
_entity.pdbx_description
1 polymer ?
#
loop_
_entity_poly.entity_id
_entity_poly.type
_entity_poly.pdbx_seq_one_letter_code
_entity_poly.pdbx_strand_id
1 'polypeptide(L)'
;MASIATTLVRPNLIPSSSDLVSPSLRPSLPPSAIRFRTFRKSTTHKRFSLSVSAALQALIFDCDGVILESEHLHRQAYNDAFLHFDVRCPNSTSQPLNWSIEFYDELQNRIGGGKPKMRWYFKENGWPSSTIFEKAPEDDEERAKLIDILQDWKTERYKEIIKSGTVSPRPGVLRLMDEAKSAGRKLAVCSAATKSSVILCLENLIGNDRFQNLDCFLAGDDVKEKKPDPSIYITASKKLGVSEKDCLVVEDSVIGLQAATKAGMQCVITYTTSTANQEEDWQWGLIGGGPGGISTTESCPTELTNDEAMNSMEESGKRDMILCFLLEDPWPA
;
A
#
# COMPACT_ATOMS: atom_id res chain seq x y z
N MET A 1 34.30 28.68 -37.35
CA MET A 1 33.28 29.69 -37.68
C MET A 1 32.28 29.73 -36.52
N ALA A 2 32.64 30.41 -35.42
CA ALA A 2 31.94 31.58 -34.85
C ALA A 2 30.58 31.23 -34.22
N SER A 3 30.45 31.03 -32.90
CA SER A 3 30.55 31.97 -31.75
C SER A 3 29.52 33.10 -31.82
N ILE A 4 28.56 33.14 -30.88
CA ILE A 4 28.15 34.36 -30.15
C ILE A 4 27.71 33.97 -28.72
N ALA A 5 28.50 34.43 -27.75
CA ALA A 5 28.15 34.57 -26.35
C ALA A 5 27.65 36.00 -26.11
N THR A 6 26.74 36.20 -25.15
CA THR A 6 26.42 37.54 -24.63
C THR A 6 26.49 37.53 -23.11
N THR A 7 27.26 38.47 -22.56
CA THR A 7 27.62 38.65 -21.15
C THR A 7 27.05 39.97 -20.64
N LEU A 8 26.98 40.09 -19.30
CA LEU A 8 26.92 41.30 -18.45
C LEU A 8 25.50 41.90 -18.25
N VAL A 9 25.09 42.34 -17.06
CA VAL A 9 25.76 43.23 -16.09
C VAL A 9 25.17 43.06 -14.66
N ARG A 10 26.05 43.07 -13.62
CA ARG A 10 25.77 43.51 -12.23
C ARG A 10 26.32 44.93 -12.04
N PRO A 11 25.79 45.72 -11.07
CA PRO A 11 26.68 46.31 -10.03
C PRO A 11 26.04 46.28 -8.61
N ASN A 12 26.78 45.91 -7.55
CA ASN A 12 27.51 46.74 -6.53
C ASN A 12 26.60 47.52 -5.55
N LEU A 13 26.86 47.81 -4.26
CA LEU A 13 27.83 47.49 -3.18
C LEU A 13 27.27 48.23 -1.91
N ILE A 14 27.18 47.58 -0.74
CA ILE A 14 27.68 47.88 0.65
C ILE A 14 27.95 49.37 1.07
N PRO A 15 28.03 49.86 2.37
CA PRO A 15 27.89 49.27 3.75
C PRO A 15 27.07 50.12 4.78
N SER A 16 26.91 49.64 6.04
CA SER A 16 27.68 50.13 7.24
C SER A 16 26.94 50.11 8.60
N SER A 17 27.66 49.62 9.63
CA SER A 17 27.78 50.07 11.05
C SER A 17 26.55 50.03 11.98
N SER A 18 26.64 49.81 13.30
CA SER A 18 27.67 49.38 14.25
C SER A 18 27.00 49.31 15.65
N ASP A 19 27.67 48.62 16.60
CA ASP A 19 27.67 48.91 18.05
C ASP A 19 26.39 48.63 18.89
N LEU A 20 26.41 48.25 20.18
CA LEU A 20 27.36 47.79 21.20
C LEU A 20 26.51 47.52 22.48
N VAL A 21 26.98 46.61 23.35
CA VAL A 21 26.85 46.66 24.85
C VAL A 21 25.57 46.14 25.55
N SER A 22 25.74 45.01 26.25
CA SER A 22 25.05 44.60 27.51
C SER A 22 25.67 45.35 28.72
N PRO A 23 25.08 45.46 29.95
CA PRO A 23 24.83 44.29 30.82
C PRO A 23 23.71 44.38 31.89
N SER A 24 23.38 43.17 32.38
CA SER A 24 22.77 42.74 33.66
C SER A 24 22.48 43.72 34.80
N LEU A 25 21.39 43.47 35.55
CA LEU A 25 21.33 43.44 37.03
C LEU A 25 20.09 42.64 37.52
N ARG A 26 20.32 41.57 38.31
CA ARG A 26 19.39 40.95 39.30
C ARG A 26 19.74 41.53 40.71
N PRO A 27 19.15 41.13 41.87
CA PRO A 27 17.90 40.42 42.21
C PRO A 27 17.06 41.13 43.33
N SER A 28 15.82 40.69 43.61
CA SER A 28 15.22 40.87 44.95
C SER A 28 14.12 39.84 45.27
N LEU A 29 14.28 39.16 46.42
CA LEU A 29 13.31 38.37 47.20
C LEU A 29 13.46 38.82 48.66
N PRO A 30 12.58 38.47 49.64
CA PRO A 30 11.16 38.10 49.66
C PRO A 30 10.37 38.90 50.75
N PRO A 31 9.11 38.55 51.08
CA PRO A 31 8.86 38.19 52.49
C PRO A 31 7.92 36.99 52.73
N SER A 32 8.36 36.15 53.68
CA SER A 32 7.64 35.40 54.73
C SER A 32 6.20 34.85 54.54
N ALA A 33 6.16 33.53 54.35
CA ALA A 33 5.51 32.50 55.19
C ALA A 33 4.06 32.67 55.70
N ILE A 34 3.17 31.82 55.17
CA ILE A 34 2.05 31.21 55.91
C ILE A 34 2.15 29.68 55.74
N ARG A 35 2.37 28.96 56.84
CA ARG A 35 2.44 27.49 56.89
C ARG A 35 1.03 26.91 56.98
N PHE A 36 0.55 26.26 55.93
CA PHE A 36 -0.55 25.30 56.02
C PHE A 36 0.03 23.89 56.19
N ARG A 37 -0.36 23.23 57.28
CA ARG A 37 0.05 21.88 57.65
C ARG A 37 -0.82 20.89 56.87
N THR A 38 -0.38 20.48 55.67
CA THR A 38 -1.05 19.42 54.91
C THR A 38 -0.48 18.06 55.31
N PHE A 39 -1.36 17.14 55.69
CA PHE A 39 -1.03 15.76 56.00
C PHE A 39 -0.45 15.08 54.75
N ARG A 40 0.84 14.71 54.78
CA ARG A 40 1.45 13.82 53.77
C ARG A 40 0.95 12.40 54.00
N LYS A 41 0.05 11.92 53.15
CA LYS A 41 -0.04 10.48 52.88
C LYS A 41 1.18 10.10 52.06
N SER A 42 1.99 9.20 52.60
CA SER A 42 3.10 8.56 51.89
C SER A 42 2.53 7.61 50.84
N THR A 43 2.33 8.11 49.61
CA THR A 43 2.21 7.25 48.43
C THR A 43 3.61 7.06 47.86
N THR A 44 4.16 5.87 48.04
CA THR A 44 5.27 5.37 47.24
C THR A 44 4.82 5.36 45.79
N HIS A 45 5.12 6.41 45.05
CA HIS A 45 5.04 6.37 43.60
C HIS A 45 6.14 5.41 43.14
N LYS A 46 5.76 4.15 42.88
CA LYS A 46 6.52 3.33 41.93
C LYS A 46 6.61 4.18 40.66
N ARG A 47 7.79 4.73 40.38
CA ARG A 47 8.13 5.20 39.04
C ARG A 47 8.08 3.96 38.15
N PHE A 48 6.91 3.71 37.58
CA PHE A 48 6.85 2.98 36.33
C PHE A 48 7.50 3.90 35.30
N SER A 49 8.78 3.64 34.98
CA SER A 49 9.30 4.07 33.70
C SER A 49 8.51 3.28 32.65
N LEU A 50 7.46 3.89 32.11
CA LEU A 50 6.82 3.37 30.92
C LEU A 50 7.91 3.36 29.83
N SER A 51 8.27 2.14 29.46
CA SER A 51 9.18 1.82 28.37
C SER A 51 8.69 2.53 27.12
N VAL A 52 9.49 3.51 26.67
CA VAL A 52 9.77 3.90 25.29
C VAL A 52 8.61 3.66 24.31
N SER A 53 7.98 4.77 23.91
CA SER A 53 7.27 4.94 22.64
C SER A 53 7.66 3.87 21.61
N ALA A 54 6.71 3.02 21.20
CA ALA A 54 6.94 1.94 20.25
C ALA A 54 7.28 2.53 18.87
N ALA A 55 8.55 2.89 18.68
CA ALA A 55 9.04 3.47 17.45
C ALA A 55 8.88 2.44 16.33
N LEU A 56 8.11 2.78 15.29
CA LEU A 56 7.98 1.98 14.08
C LEU A 56 9.35 1.50 13.60
N GLN A 57 9.57 0.18 13.44
CA GLN A 57 10.87 -0.38 13.03
C GLN A 57 10.83 -0.98 11.62
N ALA A 58 9.66 -1.39 11.14
CA ALA A 58 9.50 -1.98 9.81
C ALA A 58 8.24 -1.48 9.08
N LEU A 59 8.37 -1.25 7.78
CA LEU A 59 7.24 -1.11 6.87
C LEU A 59 7.13 -2.36 5.99
N ILE A 60 5.91 -2.87 5.86
CA ILE A 60 5.59 -4.05 5.05
C ILE A 60 4.52 -3.64 4.05
N PHE A 61 4.85 -3.68 2.77
CA PHE A 61 3.94 -3.31 1.70
C PHE A 61 3.27 -4.58 1.13
N ASP A 62 1.96 -4.54 0.89
CA ASP A 62 1.39 -5.41 -0.14
C ASP A 62 1.95 -5.02 -1.53
N CYS A 63 1.76 -5.87 -2.54
CA CYS A 63 2.15 -5.57 -3.90
C CYS A 63 0.96 -5.08 -4.73
N ASP A 64 -0.06 -5.90 -4.90
CA ASP A 64 -1.15 -5.70 -5.83
C ASP A 64 -2.18 -4.75 -5.23
N GLY A 65 -2.41 -3.61 -5.88
CA GLY A 65 -3.24 -2.55 -5.30
C GLY A 65 -2.49 -1.66 -4.30
N VAL A 66 -1.23 -1.93 -3.95
CA VAL A 66 -0.40 -1.04 -3.10
C VAL A 66 0.81 -0.49 -3.83
N ILE A 67 1.70 -1.34 -4.36
CA ILE A 67 2.85 -0.88 -5.14
C ILE A 67 2.39 -0.43 -6.53
N LEU A 68 1.41 -1.12 -7.11
CA LEU A 68 0.85 -0.82 -8.42
C LEU A 68 -0.65 -0.99 -8.43
N GLU A 69 -1.30 -0.33 -9.37
CA GLU A 69 -2.70 -0.60 -9.67
C GLU A 69 -2.80 -1.77 -10.65
N SER A 70 -3.02 -3.00 -10.17
CA SER A 70 -2.86 -4.21 -10.99
C SER A 70 -4.14 -4.73 -11.65
N GLU A 71 -5.32 -4.41 -11.12
CA GLU A 71 -6.58 -5.00 -11.62
C GLU A 71 -6.90 -4.57 -13.05
N HIS A 72 -6.73 -3.28 -13.37
CA HIS A 72 -6.94 -2.79 -14.73
C HIS A 72 -5.95 -3.41 -15.74
N LEU A 73 -4.72 -3.70 -15.31
CA LEU A 73 -3.70 -4.35 -16.15
C LEU A 73 -4.05 -5.82 -16.40
N HIS A 74 -4.57 -6.52 -15.40
CA HIS A 74 -5.08 -7.87 -15.58
C HIS A 74 -6.28 -7.92 -16.52
N ARG A 75 -7.23 -7.00 -16.36
CA ARG A 75 -8.38 -6.85 -17.25
C ARG A 75 -7.94 -6.57 -18.69
N GLN A 76 -6.99 -5.66 -18.89
CA GLN A 76 -6.40 -5.40 -20.19
C GLN A 76 -5.79 -6.66 -20.79
N ALA A 77 -4.99 -7.41 -20.02
CA ALA A 77 -4.37 -8.63 -20.52
C ALA A 77 -5.39 -9.72 -20.90
N TYR A 78 -6.53 -9.82 -20.19
CA TYR A 78 -7.64 -10.69 -20.58
C TYR A 78 -8.26 -10.25 -21.92
N ASN A 79 -8.60 -8.98 -22.04
CA ASN A 79 -9.22 -8.43 -23.24
C ASN A 79 -8.29 -8.52 -24.46
N ASP A 80 -6.98 -8.32 -24.27
CA ASP A 80 -5.97 -8.51 -25.30
C ASP A 80 -5.92 -9.99 -25.74
N ALA A 81 -6.06 -10.95 -24.81
CA ALA A 81 -6.10 -12.38 -25.14
C ALA A 81 -7.36 -12.74 -25.93
N PHE A 82 -8.51 -12.23 -25.50
CA PHE A 82 -9.78 -12.45 -26.18
C PHE A 82 -9.78 -11.85 -27.59
N LEU A 83 -9.20 -10.66 -27.76
CA LEU A 83 -8.99 -10.04 -29.05
C LEU A 83 -8.03 -10.85 -29.93
N HIS A 84 -6.89 -11.27 -29.39
CA HIS A 84 -5.87 -12.04 -30.12
C HIS A 84 -6.41 -13.35 -30.69
N PHE A 85 -7.21 -14.06 -29.89
CA PHE A 85 -7.81 -15.33 -30.31
C PHE A 85 -9.22 -15.20 -30.90
N ASP A 86 -9.69 -13.97 -31.14
CA ASP A 86 -11.05 -13.71 -31.65
C ASP A 86 -12.15 -14.47 -30.88
N VAL A 87 -12.06 -14.45 -29.55
CA VAL A 87 -12.98 -15.19 -28.67
C VAL A 87 -14.37 -14.57 -28.76
N ARG A 88 -15.33 -15.28 -29.35
CA ARG A 88 -16.70 -14.80 -29.59
C ARG A 88 -17.70 -15.66 -28.85
N CYS A 89 -18.39 -15.06 -27.88
CA CYS A 89 -19.46 -15.74 -27.14
C CYS A 89 -20.75 -15.81 -27.97
N PRO A 90 -21.60 -16.84 -27.76
CA PRO A 90 -22.86 -16.99 -28.51
C PRO A 90 -23.78 -15.77 -28.46
N ASN A 91 -23.78 -15.06 -27.32
CA ASN A 91 -24.62 -13.88 -27.09
C ASN A 91 -24.07 -12.60 -27.72
N SER A 92 -22.83 -12.61 -28.22
CA SER A 92 -22.17 -11.45 -28.85
C SER A 92 -21.15 -11.94 -29.89
N THR A 93 -21.64 -12.32 -31.06
CA THR A 93 -20.81 -12.86 -32.14
C THR A 93 -20.16 -11.80 -33.02
N SER A 94 -20.60 -10.54 -32.95
CA SER A 94 -20.13 -9.48 -33.84
C SER A 94 -18.76 -8.90 -33.45
N GLN A 95 -18.39 -8.99 -32.17
CA GLN A 95 -17.11 -8.51 -31.64
C GLN A 95 -16.47 -9.54 -30.71
N PRO A 96 -15.13 -9.57 -30.59
CA PRO A 96 -14.45 -10.34 -29.56
C PRO A 96 -14.94 -9.94 -28.16
N LEU A 97 -14.90 -10.90 -27.24
CA LEU A 97 -15.23 -10.71 -25.84
C LEU A 97 -14.37 -9.59 -25.25
N ASN A 98 -15.03 -8.69 -24.53
CA ASN A 98 -14.39 -7.62 -23.80
C ASN A 98 -15.08 -7.45 -22.45
N TRP A 99 -14.32 -7.59 -21.36
CA TRP A 99 -14.80 -7.30 -20.01
C TRP A 99 -14.62 -5.82 -19.69
N SER A 100 -15.74 -5.15 -19.39
CA SER A 100 -15.75 -3.76 -18.91
C SER A 100 -15.09 -3.66 -17.53
N ILE A 101 -14.80 -2.43 -17.10
CA ILE A 101 -14.22 -2.17 -15.77
C ILE A 101 -15.17 -2.68 -14.69
N GLU A 102 -16.43 -2.27 -14.76
CA GLU A 102 -17.47 -2.56 -13.78
C GLU A 102 -17.70 -4.07 -13.65
N PHE A 103 -17.78 -4.76 -14.79
CA PHE A 103 -17.95 -6.21 -14.80
C PHE A 103 -16.75 -6.93 -14.21
N TYR A 104 -15.53 -6.51 -14.55
CA TYR A 104 -14.33 -7.17 -14.06
C TYR A 104 -14.11 -6.96 -12.57
N ASP A 105 -14.45 -5.77 -12.03
CA ASP A 105 -14.40 -5.50 -10.59
C ASP A 105 -15.33 -6.44 -9.81
N GLU A 106 -16.56 -6.67 -10.29
CA GLU A 106 -17.45 -7.67 -9.69
C GLU A 106 -16.87 -9.09 -9.79
N LEU A 107 -16.34 -9.43 -10.97
CA LEU A 107 -15.81 -10.76 -11.26
C LEU A 107 -14.59 -11.09 -10.40
N GLN A 108 -13.68 -10.14 -10.22
CA GLN A 108 -12.48 -10.29 -9.38
C GLN A 108 -12.84 -10.51 -7.91
N ASN A 109 -13.80 -9.74 -7.40
CA ASN A 109 -14.21 -9.83 -6.00
C ASN A 109 -15.05 -11.10 -5.69
N ARG A 110 -15.76 -11.65 -6.69
CA ARG A 110 -16.58 -12.88 -6.51
C ARG A 110 -15.82 -14.17 -6.85
N ILE A 111 -15.00 -14.14 -7.89
CA ILE A 111 -14.36 -15.34 -8.47
C ILE A 111 -12.85 -15.14 -8.50
N GLY A 112 -12.16 -15.71 -7.51
CA GLY A 112 -10.69 -15.71 -7.45
C GLY A 112 -10.03 -16.56 -8.53
N GLY A 113 -8.80 -16.19 -8.90
CA GLY A 113 -7.95 -16.95 -9.82
C GLY A 113 -8.31 -16.78 -11.31
N GLY A 114 -7.32 -16.96 -12.20
CA GLY A 114 -7.51 -16.64 -13.62
C GLY A 114 -8.34 -17.66 -14.42
N LYS A 115 -8.00 -18.95 -14.32
CA LYS A 115 -8.76 -20.03 -14.97
C LYS A 115 -10.20 -20.15 -14.46
N PRO A 116 -10.46 -20.08 -13.13
CA PRO A 116 -11.84 -20.11 -12.61
C PRO A 116 -12.73 -18.98 -13.14
N LYS A 117 -12.21 -17.74 -13.28
CA LYS A 117 -12.96 -16.61 -13.87
C LYS A 117 -13.50 -16.94 -15.26
N MET A 118 -12.62 -17.38 -16.17
CA MET A 118 -13.03 -17.70 -17.53
C MET A 118 -13.98 -18.90 -17.59
N ARG A 119 -13.73 -19.95 -16.78
CA ARG A 119 -14.64 -21.11 -16.69
C ARG A 119 -16.03 -20.71 -16.21
N TRP A 120 -16.11 -19.91 -15.16
CA TRP A 120 -17.38 -19.39 -14.66
C TRP A 120 -18.06 -18.56 -15.74
N TYR A 121 -17.34 -17.61 -16.35
CA TYR A 121 -17.89 -16.74 -17.37
C TYR A 121 -18.47 -17.52 -18.56
N PHE A 122 -17.73 -18.46 -19.15
CA PHE A 122 -18.19 -19.25 -20.29
C PHE A 122 -19.29 -20.24 -19.92
N LYS A 123 -19.34 -20.72 -18.67
CA LYS A 123 -20.46 -21.52 -18.20
C LYS A 123 -21.76 -20.71 -18.16
N GLU A 124 -21.70 -19.47 -17.68
CA GLU A 124 -22.88 -18.60 -17.56
C GLU A 124 -23.31 -17.97 -18.90
N ASN A 125 -22.36 -17.70 -19.81
CA ASN A 125 -22.59 -16.95 -21.06
C ASN A 125 -22.50 -17.81 -22.33
N GLY A 126 -22.21 -19.10 -22.19
CA GLY A 126 -21.96 -20.02 -23.28
C GLY A 126 -20.48 -20.07 -23.70
N TRP A 127 -20.03 -21.27 -24.05
CA TRP A 127 -18.67 -21.50 -24.51
C TRP A 127 -18.43 -20.82 -25.87
N PRO A 128 -17.30 -20.14 -26.07
CA PRO A 128 -17.07 -19.31 -27.25
C PRO A 128 -16.45 -20.10 -28.40
N SER A 129 -16.64 -19.61 -29.63
CA SER A 129 -15.74 -19.90 -30.75
C SER A 129 -14.50 -18.99 -30.68
N SER A 130 -13.43 -19.38 -31.35
CA SER A 130 -12.16 -18.63 -31.40
C SER A 130 -11.31 -19.09 -32.59
N THR A 131 -10.14 -18.48 -32.78
CA THR A 131 -9.12 -19.01 -33.70
C THR A 131 -8.46 -20.30 -33.20
N ILE A 132 -8.65 -20.66 -31.92
CA ILE A 132 -8.20 -21.93 -31.34
C ILE A 132 -9.19 -23.06 -31.69
N PHE A 133 -10.49 -22.77 -31.56
CA PHE A 133 -11.59 -23.68 -31.88
C PHE A 133 -12.64 -22.94 -32.70
N GLU A 134 -12.81 -23.30 -33.98
CA GLU A 134 -13.76 -22.64 -34.90
C GLU A 134 -15.20 -22.70 -34.39
N LYS A 135 -15.55 -23.75 -33.65
CA LYS A 135 -16.83 -23.91 -32.96
C LYS A 135 -16.63 -23.92 -31.45
N ALA A 136 -17.71 -23.70 -30.71
CA ALA A 136 -17.69 -23.80 -29.26
C ALA A 136 -17.25 -25.22 -28.83
N PRO A 137 -16.33 -25.36 -27.86
CA PRO A 137 -15.85 -26.66 -27.40
C PRO A 137 -16.98 -27.49 -26.77
N GLU A 138 -17.10 -28.75 -27.20
CA GLU A 138 -18.24 -29.62 -26.87
C GLU A 138 -18.01 -30.42 -25.59
N ASP A 139 -16.76 -30.79 -25.31
CA ASP A 139 -16.36 -31.61 -24.17
C ASP A 139 -15.43 -30.88 -23.18
N ASP A 140 -15.18 -31.50 -22.03
CA ASP A 140 -14.41 -30.91 -20.95
C ASP A 140 -12.91 -30.82 -21.25
N GLU A 141 -12.38 -31.65 -22.16
CA GLU A 141 -10.97 -31.63 -22.56
C GLU A 141 -10.69 -30.41 -23.45
N GLU A 142 -11.53 -30.18 -24.46
CA GLU A 142 -11.44 -29.00 -25.32
C GLU A 142 -11.62 -27.69 -24.52
N ARG A 143 -12.59 -27.68 -23.59
CA ARG A 143 -12.83 -26.56 -22.68
C ARG A 143 -11.62 -26.27 -21.80
N ALA A 144 -11.01 -27.30 -21.22
CA ALA A 144 -9.81 -27.14 -20.41
C ALA A 144 -8.66 -26.59 -21.26
N LYS A 145 -8.46 -27.13 -22.46
CA LYS A 145 -7.43 -26.69 -23.41
C LYS A 145 -7.60 -25.24 -23.83
N LEU A 146 -8.83 -24.81 -24.14
CA LEU A 146 -9.12 -23.40 -24.46
C LEU A 146 -8.73 -22.48 -23.29
N ILE A 147 -9.19 -22.81 -22.08
CA ILE A 147 -8.92 -22.04 -20.86
C ILE A 147 -7.42 -21.95 -20.58
N ASP A 148 -6.69 -23.03 -20.77
CA ASP A 148 -5.25 -23.09 -20.52
C ASP A 148 -4.49 -22.21 -21.52
N ILE A 149 -4.81 -22.30 -22.82
CA ILE A 149 -4.18 -21.46 -23.85
C ILE A 149 -4.45 -19.97 -23.61
N LEU A 150 -5.71 -19.60 -23.32
CA LEU A 150 -6.08 -18.21 -23.04
C LEU A 150 -5.36 -17.69 -21.78
N GLN A 151 -5.28 -18.52 -20.73
CA GLN A 151 -4.62 -18.13 -19.49
C GLN A 151 -3.11 -17.97 -19.66
N ASP A 152 -2.47 -18.86 -20.40
CA ASP A 152 -1.03 -18.81 -20.64
C ASP A 152 -0.67 -17.58 -21.46
N TRP A 153 -1.41 -17.31 -22.55
CA TRP A 153 -1.21 -16.11 -23.35
C TRP A 153 -1.47 -14.84 -22.55
N LYS A 154 -2.58 -14.77 -21.78
CA LYS A 154 -2.88 -13.64 -20.88
C LYS A 154 -1.75 -13.42 -19.87
N THR A 155 -1.13 -14.49 -19.39
CA THR A 155 -0.02 -14.41 -18.43
C THR A 155 1.22 -13.80 -19.08
N GLU A 156 1.57 -14.20 -20.31
CA GLU A 156 2.67 -13.58 -21.05
C GLU A 156 2.36 -12.12 -21.41
N ARG A 157 1.13 -11.83 -21.83
CA ARG A 157 0.72 -10.47 -22.13
C ARG A 157 0.80 -9.54 -20.92
N TYR A 158 0.39 -10.02 -19.75
CA TYR A 158 0.56 -9.27 -18.50
C TYR A 158 2.04 -8.98 -18.22
N LYS A 159 2.94 -9.94 -18.47
CA LYS A 159 4.39 -9.72 -18.32
C LYS A 159 4.90 -8.66 -19.27
N GLU A 160 4.44 -8.63 -20.51
CA GLU A 160 4.80 -7.58 -21.47
C GLU A 160 4.32 -6.19 -21.02
N ILE A 161 3.09 -6.10 -20.50
CA ILE A 161 2.53 -4.86 -19.97
C ILE A 161 3.39 -4.33 -18.81
N ILE A 162 3.78 -5.19 -17.87
CA ILE A 162 4.65 -4.78 -16.74
C ILE A 162 6.05 -4.35 -17.24
N LYS A 163 6.59 -5.03 -18.24
CA LYS A 163 7.93 -4.75 -18.81
C LYS A 163 7.95 -3.58 -19.81
N SER A 164 6.80 -3.03 -20.19
CA SER A 164 6.72 -1.97 -21.21
C SER A 164 7.34 -0.65 -20.77
N GLY A 165 7.50 -0.45 -19.44
CA GLY A 165 7.87 0.83 -18.84
C GLY A 165 6.72 1.84 -18.77
N THR A 166 5.50 1.48 -19.18
CA THR A 166 4.32 2.36 -19.10
C THR A 166 3.59 2.23 -17.77
N VAL A 167 3.81 1.14 -17.03
CA VAL A 167 3.23 0.94 -15.69
C VAL A 167 4.10 1.66 -14.67
N SER A 168 3.48 2.50 -13.86
CA SER A 168 4.16 3.25 -12.80
C SER A 168 3.72 2.77 -11.42
N PRO A 169 4.59 2.82 -10.41
CA PRO A 169 4.19 2.62 -9.03
C PRO A 169 3.11 3.61 -8.60
N ARG A 170 2.28 3.24 -7.62
CA ARG A 170 1.31 4.16 -7.03
C ARG A 170 2.05 5.38 -6.43
N PRO A 171 1.46 6.59 -6.51
CA PRO A 171 2.05 7.80 -5.95
C PRO A 171 2.47 7.62 -4.48
N GLY A 172 3.59 8.23 -4.10
CA GLY A 172 4.10 8.18 -2.73
C GLY A 172 4.78 6.87 -2.30
N VAL A 173 4.57 5.74 -2.98
CA VAL A 173 5.16 4.44 -2.59
C VAL A 173 6.68 4.48 -2.60
N LEU A 174 7.28 4.90 -3.72
CA LEU A 174 8.75 4.93 -3.84
C LEU A 174 9.37 5.91 -2.84
N ARG A 175 8.76 7.09 -2.67
CA ARG A 175 9.19 8.10 -1.69
C ARG A 175 9.16 7.51 -0.28
N LEU A 176 8.06 6.86 0.11
CA LEU A 176 7.92 6.26 1.44
C LEU A 176 8.94 5.15 1.68
N MET A 177 9.21 4.30 0.67
CA MET A 177 10.27 3.29 0.77
C MET A 177 11.64 3.94 1.02
N ASP A 178 11.97 5.00 0.28
CA ASP A 178 13.27 5.69 0.39
C ASP A 178 13.41 6.42 1.74
N GLU A 179 12.37 7.09 2.21
CA GLU A 179 12.33 7.77 3.51
C GLU A 179 12.45 6.77 4.66
N ALA A 180 11.70 5.67 4.60
CA ALA A 180 11.78 4.60 5.58
C ALA A 180 13.19 4.02 5.67
N LYS A 181 13.83 3.73 4.54
CA LYS A 181 15.23 3.25 4.52
C LYS A 181 16.21 4.28 5.05
N SER A 182 16.06 5.54 4.66
CA SER A 182 16.91 6.64 5.15
C SER A 182 16.78 6.83 6.67
N ALA A 183 15.60 6.57 7.23
CA ALA A 183 15.34 6.56 8.66
C ALA A 183 15.77 5.26 9.38
N GLY A 184 16.46 4.35 8.69
CA GLY A 184 16.96 3.09 9.25
C GLY A 184 15.88 2.03 9.49
N ARG A 185 14.70 2.16 8.85
CA ARG A 185 13.61 1.20 8.97
C ARG A 185 13.80 0.01 8.04
N LYS A 186 13.30 -1.13 8.48
CA LYS A 186 13.26 -2.36 7.69
C LYS A 186 12.14 -2.28 6.65
N LEU A 187 12.37 -2.83 5.47
CA LEU A 187 11.38 -2.90 4.40
C LEU A 187 11.10 -4.33 3.98
N ALA A 188 9.83 -4.67 3.85
CA ALA A 188 9.39 -5.89 3.23
C ALA A 188 8.24 -5.69 2.23
N VAL A 189 8.10 -6.65 1.32
CA VAL A 189 6.92 -6.78 0.44
C VAL A 189 6.27 -8.14 0.67
N CYS A 190 4.95 -8.19 0.83
CA CYS A 190 4.20 -9.41 1.11
C CYS A 190 2.94 -9.48 0.23
N SER A 191 2.91 -10.36 -0.76
CA SER A 191 1.77 -10.53 -1.67
C SER A 191 1.23 -11.97 -1.69
N ALA A 192 -0.06 -12.13 -1.97
CA ALA A 192 -0.70 -13.43 -2.19
C ALA A 192 -0.45 -14.03 -3.59
N ALA A 193 0.16 -13.25 -4.50
CA ALA A 193 0.51 -13.64 -5.85
C ALA A 193 1.66 -14.66 -5.89
N THR A 194 1.88 -15.29 -7.04
CA THR A 194 3.00 -16.22 -7.22
C THR A 194 4.34 -15.49 -7.13
N LYS A 195 5.38 -16.23 -6.72
CA LYS A 195 6.72 -15.63 -6.56
C LYS A 195 7.26 -14.99 -7.83
N SER A 196 7.02 -15.62 -8.98
CA SER A 196 7.41 -15.09 -10.28
C SER A 196 6.69 -13.78 -10.62
N SER A 197 5.43 -13.62 -10.23
CA SER A 197 4.67 -12.38 -10.44
C SER A 197 5.20 -11.25 -9.56
N VAL A 198 5.48 -11.54 -8.27
CA VAL A 198 6.05 -10.55 -7.35
C VAL A 198 7.42 -10.07 -7.82
N ILE A 199 8.32 -10.99 -8.19
CA ILE A 199 9.66 -10.64 -8.69
C ILE A 199 9.56 -9.74 -9.92
N LEU A 200 8.71 -10.11 -10.89
CA LEU A 200 8.47 -9.32 -12.08
C LEU A 200 8.03 -7.89 -11.75
N CYS A 201 7.06 -7.73 -10.86
CA CYS A 201 6.58 -6.41 -10.44
C CYS A 201 7.71 -5.62 -9.76
N LEU A 202 8.45 -6.22 -8.82
CA LEU A 202 9.50 -5.51 -8.08
C LEU A 202 10.65 -5.08 -8.99
N GLU A 203 11.13 -5.94 -9.88
CA GLU A 203 12.22 -5.63 -10.80
C GLU A 203 11.88 -4.45 -11.73
N ASN A 204 10.63 -4.37 -12.21
CA ASN A 204 10.24 -3.39 -13.21
C ASN A 204 9.66 -2.10 -12.63
N LEU A 205 9.10 -2.13 -11.41
CA LEU A 205 8.34 -1.01 -10.86
C LEU A 205 9.12 -0.22 -9.80
N ILE A 206 9.77 -0.89 -8.85
CA ILE A 206 10.56 -0.20 -7.82
C ILE A 206 12.03 -0.02 -8.23
N GLY A 207 12.44 -0.76 -9.28
CA GLY A 207 13.79 -0.76 -9.82
C GLY A 207 14.73 -1.68 -9.05
N ASN A 208 15.78 -2.16 -9.73
CA ASN A 208 16.72 -3.14 -9.20
C ASN A 208 17.37 -2.70 -7.88
N ASP A 209 17.76 -1.42 -7.76
CA ASP A 209 18.43 -0.93 -6.55
C ASP A 209 17.52 -1.00 -5.32
N ARG A 210 16.25 -0.61 -5.43
CA ARG A 210 15.31 -0.74 -4.31
C ARG A 210 14.99 -2.19 -4.02
N PHE A 211 14.81 -3.00 -5.06
CA PHE A 211 14.53 -4.42 -4.91
C PHE A 211 15.64 -5.15 -4.14
N GLN A 212 16.90 -4.91 -4.50
CA GLN A 212 18.06 -5.49 -3.79
C GLN A 212 18.21 -4.96 -2.35
N ASN A 213 17.69 -3.77 -2.08
CA ASN A 213 17.73 -3.16 -0.75
C ASN A 213 16.53 -3.54 0.15
N LEU A 214 15.55 -4.31 -0.34
CA LEU A 214 14.51 -4.88 0.52
C LEU A 214 15.15 -5.86 1.52
N ASP A 215 14.72 -5.81 2.79
CA ASP A 215 15.21 -6.75 3.80
C ASP A 215 14.59 -8.15 3.60
N CYS A 216 13.34 -8.22 3.15
CA CYS A 216 12.78 -9.44 2.58
C CYS A 216 11.62 -9.17 1.62
N PHE A 217 11.25 -10.18 0.83
CA PHE A 217 9.94 -10.25 0.19
C PHE A 217 9.37 -11.65 0.36
N LEU A 218 8.05 -11.74 0.44
CA LEU A 218 7.30 -13.00 0.53
C LEU A 218 6.17 -12.98 -0.49
N ALA A 219 6.02 -14.08 -1.19
CA ALA A 219 4.94 -14.33 -2.12
C ALA A 219 3.99 -15.41 -1.57
N GLY A 220 2.87 -15.63 -2.26
CA GLY A 220 1.86 -16.61 -1.87
C GLY A 220 2.38 -18.05 -1.82
N ASP A 221 3.47 -18.35 -2.53
CA ASP A 221 4.11 -19.67 -2.54
C ASP A 221 5.08 -19.86 -1.36
N ASP A 222 5.42 -18.79 -0.62
CA ASP A 222 6.30 -18.84 0.55
C ASP A 222 5.52 -19.15 1.85
N VAL A 223 4.19 -19.25 1.80
CA VAL A 223 3.31 -19.61 2.92
C VAL A 223 2.30 -20.68 2.53
N LYS A 224 1.90 -21.49 3.51
CA LYS A 224 0.91 -22.56 3.29
C LYS A 224 -0.51 -21.99 3.15
N GLU A 225 -0.89 -21.13 4.07
CA GLU A 225 -2.21 -20.49 4.10
C GLU A 225 -2.07 -19.04 3.61
N LYS A 226 -2.96 -18.61 2.72
CA LYS A 226 -2.98 -17.26 2.15
C LYS A 226 -3.83 -16.31 3.02
N LYS A 227 -3.68 -14.99 2.80
CA LYS A 227 -4.54 -13.97 3.41
C LYS A 227 -6.03 -14.39 3.25
N PRO A 228 -6.88 -14.31 4.29
CA PRO A 228 -6.75 -13.51 5.51
C PRO A 228 -6.03 -14.23 6.66
N ASP A 229 -5.32 -15.33 6.41
CA ASP A 229 -4.40 -15.92 7.38
C ASP A 229 -3.18 -14.99 7.62
N PRO A 230 -2.74 -14.78 8.87
CA PRO A 230 -1.65 -13.86 9.19
C PRO A 230 -0.25 -14.40 8.88
N SER A 231 -0.11 -15.64 8.41
CA SER A 231 1.18 -16.33 8.28
C SER A 231 2.21 -15.57 7.44
N ILE A 232 1.80 -14.87 6.39
CA ILE A 232 2.71 -14.11 5.53
C ILE A 232 3.35 -12.94 6.30
N TYR A 233 2.55 -12.21 7.09
CA TYR A 233 3.03 -11.09 7.90
C TYR A 233 3.86 -11.56 9.08
N ILE A 234 3.45 -12.61 9.79
CA ILE A 234 4.24 -13.21 10.89
C ILE A 234 5.58 -13.76 10.36
N THR A 235 5.60 -14.29 9.13
CA THR A 235 6.86 -14.76 8.54
C THR A 235 7.76 -13.58 8.17
N ALA A 236 7.19 -12.47 7.68
CA ALA A 236 7.93 -11.24 7.42
C ALA A 236 8.55 -10.68 8.71
N SER A 237 7.79 -10.50 9.78
CA SER A 237 8.31 -9.97 11.07
C SER A 237 9.52 -10.78 11.56
N LYS A 238 9.41 -12.11 11.53
CA LYS A 238 10.49 -13.04 11.89
C LYS A 238 11.74 -12.86 11.02
N LYS A 239 11.57 -12.73 9.70
CA LYS A 239 12.69 -12.51 8.77
C LYS A 239 13.36 -11.15 8.96
N LEU A 240 12.56 -10.13 9.29
CA LEU A 240 13.05 -8.79 9.59
C LEU A 240 13.74 -8.70 10.95
N GLY A 241 13.47 -9.63 11.86
CA GLY A 241 13.91 -9.57 13.25
C GLY A 241 13.21 -8.46 14.04
N VAL A 242 11.99 -8.10 13.65
CA VAL A 242 11.19 -7.00 14.23
C VAL A 242 9.93 -7.59 14.87
N SER A 243 9.52 -7.07 16.03
CA SER A 243 8.27 -7.49 16.67
C SER A 243 7.07 -6.99 15.87
N GLU A 244 6.00 -7.77 15.83
CA GLU A 244 4.78 -7.48 15.08
C GLU A 244 4.18 -6.11 15.43
N LYS A 245 4.20 -5.73 16.72
CA LYS A 245 3.72 -4.42 17.20
C LYS A 245 4.53 -3.22 16.69
N ASP A 246 5.75 -3.46 16.22
CA ASP A 246 6.68 -2.46 15.70
C ASP A 246 6.72 -2.49 14.15
N CYS A 247 5.83 -3.26 13.52
CA CYS A 247 5.59 -3.27 12.08
C CYS A 247 4.36 -2.42 11.73
N LEU A 248 4.43 -1.74 10.59
CA LEU A 248 3.30 -1.12 9.91
C LEU A 248 3.10 -1.79 8.55
N VAL A 249 1.90 -2.29 8.31
CA VAL A 249 1.48 -2.83 7.02
C VAL A 249 0.80 -1.75 6.19
N VAL A 250 1.10 -1.69 4.90
CA VAL A 250 0.37 -0.90 3.90
C VAL A 250 -0.39 -1.87 2.99
N GLU A 251 -1.71 -1.73 2.95
CA GLU A 251 -2.65 -2.66 2.29
C GLU A 251 -3.73 -1.92 1.52
N ASP A 252 -4.45 -2.63 0.65
CA ASP A 252 -5.55 -2.07 -0.14
C ASP A 252 -6.89 -2.82 0.04
N SER A 253 -6.85 -4.01 0.66
CA SER A 253 -7.97 -4.96 0.71
C SER A 253 -8.36 -5.36 2.13
N VAL A 254 -9.66 -5.67 2.36
CA VAL A 254 -10.16 -6.14 3.66
C VAL A 254 -9.50 -7.46 4.06
N ILE A 255 -9.27 -8.35 3.10
CA ILE A 255 -8.59 -9.63 3.32
C ILE A 255 -7.16 -9.40 3.83
N GLY A 256 -6.48 -8.42 3.24
CA GLY A 256 -5.17 -7.96 3.66
C GLY A 256 -5.14 -7.36 5.06
N LEU A 257 -6.08 -6.44 5.34
CA LEU A 257 -6.29 -5.85 6.66
C LEU A 257 -6.47 -6.94 7.73
N GLN A 258 -7.37 -7.89 7.48
CA GLN A 258 -7.63 -8.99 8.41
C GLN A 258 -6.37 -9.82 8.70
N ALA A 259 -5.54 -10.08 7.70
CA ALA A 259 -4.27 -10.77 7.89
C ALA A 259 -3.28 -9.96 8.74
N ALA A 260 -3.17 -8.65 8.50
CA ALA A 260 -2.30 -7.76 9.27
C ALA A 260 -2.75 -7.64 10.74
N THR A 261 -4.05 -7.42 10.97
CA THR A 261 -4.64 -7.34 12.31
C THR A 261 -4.49 -8.65 13.08
N LYS A 262 -4.74 -9.81 12.46
CA LYS A 262 -4.52 -11.13 13.09
C LYS A 262 -3.04 -11.39 13.40
N ALA A 263 -2.13 -10.77 12.66
CA ALA A 263 -0.70 -10.83 12.96
C ALA A 263 -0.30 -9.91 14.13
N GLY A 264 -1.21 -9.08 14.65
CA GLY A 264 -0.93 -8.10 15.70
C GLY A 264 -0.16 -6.88 15.19
N MET A 265 -0.24 -6.58 13.89
CA MET A 265 0.41 -5.44 13.26
C MET A 265 -0.55 -4.28 13.06
N GLN A 266 -0.02 -3.05 13.09
CA GLN A 266 -0.79 -1.89 12.63
C GLN A 266 -0.91 -1.93 11.10
N CYS A 267 -2.03 -1.45 10.56
CA CYS A 267 -2.30 -1.47 9.13
C CYS A 267 -2.87 -0.12 8.69
N VAL A 268 -2.30 0.46 7.63
CA VAL A 268 -2.85 1.58 6.89
C VAL A 268 -3.44 1.05 5.60
N ILE A 269 -4.65 1.48 5.28
CA ILE A 269 -5.31 1.11 4.02
C ILE A 269 -5.21 2.26 3.03
N THR A 270 -4.83 1.92 1.80
CA THR A 270 -4.87 2.78 0.63
C THR A 270 -5.77 2.12 -0.41
N TYR A 271 -7.03 2.53 -0.46
CA TYR A 271 -8.02 1.96 -1.38
C TYR A 271 -7.61 2.12 -2.84
N THR A 272 -8.09 1.20 -3.66
CA THR A 272 -8.10 1.29 -5.12
C THR A 272 -9.53 1.55 -5.59
N THR A 273 -9.74 1.86 -6.87
CA THR A 273 -11.11 1.92 -7.42
C THR A 273 -11.84 0.59 -7.24
N SER A 274 -11.13 -0.53 -7.29
CA SER A 274 -11.68 -1.88 -7.15
C SER A 274 -11.99 -2.27 -5.69
N THR A 275 -11.43 -1.58 -4.70
CA THR A 275 -11.70 -1.80 -3.26
C THR A 275 -12.47 -0.66 -2.58
N ALA A 276 -12.78 0.42 -3.31
CA ALA A 276 -13.49 1.59 -2.78
C ALA A 276 -14.85 1.25 -2.13
N ASN A 277 -15.59 0.27 -2.66
CA ASN A 277 -16.90 -0.12 -2.11
C ASN A 277 -16.82 -1.01 -0.86
N GLN A 278 -15.62 -1.32 -0.35
CA GLN A 278 -15.44 -2.11 0.87
C GLN A 278 -15.52 -1.23 2.15
N GLU A 279 -15.95 0.03 2.02
CA GLU A 279 -15.96 1.04 3.09
C GLU A 279 -16.55 0.57 4.42
N GLU A 280 -17.64 -0.20 4.36
CA GLU A 280 -18.37 -0.69 5.53
C GLU A 280 -17.63 -1.82 6.29
N ASP A 281 -16.67 -2.48 5.65
CA ASP A 281 -15.91 -3.61 6.20
C ASP A 281 -14.59 -3.19 6.88
N TRP A 282 -14.21 -1.91 6.79
CA TRP A 282 -12.94 -1.37 7.31
C TRP A 282 -12.91 -1.07 8.81
N GLN A 283 -13.77 -1.70 9.61
CA GLN A 283 -13.87 -1.49 11.07
C GLN A 283 -12.56 -1.68 11.86
N TRP A 284 -11.46 -2.09 11.21
CA TRP A 284 -10.21 -2.50 11.84
C TRP A 284 -8.94 -1.77 11.33
N GLY A 285 -9.06 -0.79 10.42
CA GLY A 285 -7.92 -0.11 9.77
C GLY A 285 -7.88 1.41 9.96
N LEU A 286 -6.69 2.02 9.91
CA LEU A 286 -6.57 3.48 9.75
C LEU A 286 -6.94 3.83 8.30
N ILE A 287 -8.06 4.55 8.13
CA ILE A 287 -8.62 4.94 6.82
C ILE A 287 -7.83 6.11 6.26
N GLY A 288 -7.22 5.91 5.10
CA GLY A 288 -6.55 6.95 4.32
C GLY A 288 -7.12 7.05 2.90
N GLY A 289 -7.65 8.22 2.55
CA GLY A 289 -7.88 8.61 1.15
C GLY A 289 -9.33 8.62 0.67
N GLY A 290 -10.04 9.71 0.96
CA GLY A 290 -11.21 10.18 0.22
C GLY A 290 -11.20 11.72 0.21
N PRO A 291 -11.95 12.41 -0.68
CA PRO A 291 -12.05 13.87 -0.67
C PRO A 291 -12.85 14.33 0.57
N GLY A 292 -12.21 14.28 1.74
CA GLY A 292 -12.89 14.45 3.01
C GLY A 292 -12.16 13.89 4.24
N GLY A 293 -10.84 14.05 4.35
CA GLY A 293 -10.13 13.89 5.63
C GLY A 293 -9.94 12.45 6.16
N ILE A 294 -9.05 12.34 7.16
CA ILE A 294 -8.69 11.08 7.85
C ILE A 294 -9.79 10.74 8.85
N SER A 295 -10.34 9.52 8.78
CA SER A 295 -11.34 9.00 9.71
C SER A 295 -10.73 7.86 10.54
N THR A 296 -10.61 8.05 11.85
CA THR A 296 -10.30 6.97 12.80
C THR A 296 -11.60 6.56 13.49
N THR A 297 -12.11 5.36 13.23
CA THR A 297 -13.24 4.81 13.99
C THR A 297 -12.81 3.56 14.74
N GLU A 298 -12.27 3.75 15.95
CA GLU A 298 -12.15 2.65 16.92
C GLU A 298 -13.38 2.64 17.82
N SER A 299 -13.99 1.46 17.97
CA SER A 299 -14.75 1.13 19.17
C SER A 299 -13.77 0.87 20.32
N CYS A 300 -13.27 1.93 20.95
CA CYS A 300 -12.53 1.89 22.22
C CYS A 300 -13.50 2.23 23.38
N PRO A 301 -13.44 1.54 24.54
CA PRO A 301 -14.41 1.72 25.62
C PRO A 301 -14.24 3.11 26.25
N THR A 302 -15.27 3.95 26.06
CA THR A 302 -15.65 5.13 26.86
C THR A 302 -14.52 6.07 27.33
N GLU A 303 -14.58 7.28 26.77
CA GLU A 303 -13.99 8.53 27.28
C GLU A 303 -12.50 8.74 27.00
N LEU A 304 -12.13 8.84 25.72
CA LEU A 304 -11.09 9.75 25.27
C LEU A 304 -11.62 10.55 24.07
N THR A 305 -11.50 11.86 24.15
CA THR A 305 -11.92 12.80 23.09
C THR A 305 -10.97 12.70 21.89
N ASN A 306 -11.42 13.12 20.70
CA ASN A 306 -10.63 13.08 19.45
C ASN A 306 -9.22 13.70 19.59
N ASP A 307 -9.07 14.69 20.47
CA ASP A 307 -7.79 15.36 20.74
C ASP A 307 -6.81 14.46 21.52
N GLU A 308 -7.29 13.52 22.34
CA GLU A 308 -6.46 12.62 23.14
C GLU A 308 -5.92 11.43 22.33
N ALA A 309 -6.69 10.93 21.35
CA ALA A 309 -6.21 9.96 20.37
C ALA A 309 -5.17 10.57 19.42
N MET A 310 -5.36 11.83 19.01
CA MET A 310 -4.40 12.59 18.22
C MET A 310 -3.09 12.87 18.99
N ASN A 311 -3.15 13.18 20.28
CA ASN A 311 -1.95 13.43 21.11
C ASN A 311 -1.15 12.15 21.41
N SER A 312 -1.84 11.02 21.62
CA SER A 312 -1.23 9.68 21.81
C SER A 312 -0.35 9.24 20.62
N MET A 313 -0.78 9.58 19.39
CA MET A 313 -0.04 9.27 18.17
C MET A 313 1.09 10.25 17.85
N GLU A 314 1.00 11.49 18.34
CA GLU A 314 2.01 12.53 18.18
C GLU A 314 3.28 12.24 18.99
N GLU A 315 3.15 11.63 20.18
CA GLU A 315 4.28 11.16 20.99
C GLU A 315 5.01 9.93 20.39
N SER A 316 4.46 9.31 19.33
CA SER A 316 4.98 8.05 18.77
C SER A 316 5.93 8.18 17.57
N GLY A 317 6.10 9.39 17.00
CA GLY A 317 6.88 9.60 15.77
C GLY A 317 6.32 8.89 14.52
N LYS A 318 5.14 8.26 14.62
CA LYS A 318 4.46 7.53 13.53
C LYS A 318 3.67 8.47 12.60
N ARG A 319 3.36 9.69 13.06
CA ARG A 319 2.50 10.64 12.36
C ARG A 319 3.14 11.19 11.08
N ASP A 320 4.41 11.59 11.13
CA ASP A 320 5.03 12.34 10.03
C ASP A 320 5.16 11.54 8.72
N MET A 321 5.56 10.26 8.78
CA MET A 321 5.65 9.43 7.56
C MET A 321 4.28 9.04 6.99
N ILE A 322 3.30 8.75 7.85
CA ILE A 322 1.97 8.29 7.41
C ILE A 322 1.13 9.44 6.85
N LEU A 323 1.17 10.63 7.46
CA LEU A 323 0.49 11.80 6.92
C LEU A 323 1.08 12.20 5.56
N CYS A 324 2.41 12.17 5.39
CA CYS A 324 3.03 12.44 4.09
C CYS A 324 2.63 11.41 3.02
N PHE A 325 2.49 10.13 3.39
CA PHE A 325 2.00 9.08 2.48
C PHE A 325 0.55 9.32 2.03
N LEU A 326 -0.32 9.82 2.91
CA LEU A 326 -1.75 10.00 2.63
C LEU A 326 -2.12 11.36 2.02
N LEU A 327 -1.29 12.39 2.16
CA LEU A 327 -1.70 13.78 1.90
C LEU A 327 -1.11 14.44 0.65
N GLU A 328 -0.15 13.84 -0.05
CA GLU A 328 0.59 14.59 -1.07
C GLU A 328 0.12 14.52 -2.52
N ASP A 329 -0.86 13.69 -2.93
CA ASP A 329 -1.53 13.90 -4.24
C ASP A 329 -2.87 13.14 -4.34
N PRO A 330 -4.01 13.81 -4.60
CA PRO A 330 -5.23 13.13 -5.00
C PRO A 330 -5.03 12.47 -6.38
N TRP A 331 -5.46 11.21 -6.51
CA TRP A 331 -5.53 10.52 -7.79
C TRP A 331 -6.37 11.35 -8.78
N PRO A 332 -5.87 11.67 -9.99
CA PRO A 332 -6.73 12.24 -11.02
C PRO A 332 -7.77 11.19 -11.41
N ALA A 333 -9.05 11.56 -11.27
CA ALA A 333 -10.20 10.74 -11.64
C ALA A 333 -10.15 10.24 -13.09
#